data_AF-A0AA36N273-F1
#
_entry.id   AF-A0AA36N273-F1
#
_cell.length_a   1.000
_cell.length_b   1.000
_cell.length_c   1.000
_cell.angle_alpha   90.00
_cell.angle_beta   90.00
_cell.angle_gamma   90.00
#
_symmetry.space_group_name_H-M   'P 1'
#
loop_
_entity.id
_entity.type
_entity.pdbx_description
1 polymer ?
#
loop_
_entity_poly.entity_id
_entity_poly.type
_entity_poly.pdbx_seq_one_letter_code
_entity_poly.pdbx_strand_id
1 'polypeptide(L)'
;MPTAMGTSQMGMAGYAQYAGQYPGYGTTYGYDAYGRPYGSSMGEAAGYPAAPPPPPPMAAPGAPMAVGGAPYMQGPMTEEQRLADERDKARRRLEDETRLRNEDLLRKAEAERAVATVRNAISNLQNGQSDSLDSLLKTLENVAQRDLPKCGEKQVDELKRDMAKAIAEASKRRDTIRELKAMVRSGEEHIKATAELVRQNLALQKEKDREDMNDQLENAGLEAEGMSDRYQSFMEERAKAHEELQSCTKGPALVDLRLIIARIRKLSSDLTQTASNAASVVREGKEKLVRREVALAQTQRMKELFDQFDADKDGCLSQLEVIEYSQGEFDFTPPESCMERLWRNLVPAGKAGISFDCFLQMKLTIGTARVVEKERQTTQGSA
;
A
#
# COMPACT_ATOMS: atom_id res chain seq x y z
N MET A 1 -41.12 -7.25 43.90
CA MET A 1 -40.17 -6.16 43.62
C MET A 1 -39.98 -6.09 42.11
N PRO A 2 -40.32 -4.99 41.42
CA PRO A 2 -40.25 -4.94 39.97
C PRO A 2 -38.89 -4.44 39.50
N THR A 3 -38.22 -5.25 38.69
CA THR A 3 -37.00 -4.87 37.98
C THR A 3 -37.40 -4.23 36.66
N ALA A 4 -37.16 -2.93 36.53
CA ALA A 4 -37.44 -2.16 35.33
C ALA A 4 -36.51 -2.60 34.18
N MET A 5 -37.09 -3.01 33.06
CA MET A 5 -36.37 -3.22 31.81
C MET A 5 -36.11 -1.87 31.15
N GLY A 6 -34.83 -1.49 31.04
CA GLY A 6 -34.40 -0.34 30.27
C GLY A 6 -34.42 -0.65 28.78
N THR A 7 -35.36 -0.06 28.05
CA THR A 7 -35.35 0.03 26.59
C THR A 7 -34.21 0.93 26.14
N SER A 8 -33.16 0.32 25.58
CA SER A 8 -32.08 1.06 24.91
C SER A 8 -32.59 1.59 23.57
N GLN A 9 -32.75 2.90 23.50
CA GLN A 9 -33.15 3.66 22.33
C GLN A 9 -31.94 3.73 21.37
N MET A 10 -31.91 2.88 20.35
CA MET A 10 -30.95 2.99 19.26
C MET A 10 -31.18 4.30 18.50
N GLY A 11 -30.32 5.28 18.76
CA GLY A 11 -30.22 6.49 17.95
C GLY A 11 -29.66 6.15 16.57
N MET A 12 -30.53 6.23 15.55
CA MET A 12 -30.16 6.31 14.13
C MET A 12 -29.39 7.62 13.90
N ALA A 13 -28.06 7.58 14.00
CA ALA A 13 -27.21 8.67 13.57
C ALA A 13 -27.24 8.73 12.03
N GLY A 14 -27.69 9.87 11.51
CA GLY A 14 -27.99 10.11 10.11
C GLY A 14 -26.81 9.92 9.16
N TYR A 15 -27.12 9.31 8.02
CA TYR A 15 -26.32 9.39 6.81
C TYR A 15 -26.31 10.84 6.33
N ALA A 16 -25.31 11.61 6.75
CA ALA A 16 -24.98 12.89 6.13
C ALA A 16 -24.41 12.60 4.73
N GLN A 17 -25.20 12.90 3.71
CA GLN A 17 -24.77 13.03 2.32
C GLN A 17 -23.67 14.09 2.24
N TYR A 18 -22.40 13.67 2.25
CA TYR A 18 -21.30 14.53 1.83
C TYR A 18 -21.32 14.64 0.31
N ALA A 19 -22.00 15.67 -0.18
CA ALA A 19 -21.87 16.16 -1.53
C ALA A 19 -20.39 16.54 -1.77
N GLY A 20 -19.79 15.91 -2.79
CA GLY A 20 -18.42 16.19 -3.20
C GLY A 20 -18.25 17.62 -3.68
N GLN A 21 -17.63 18.45 -2.85
CA GLN A 21 -16.90 19.62 -3.32
C GLN A 21 -15.56 19.15 -3.86
N TYR A 22 -15.49 18.93 -5.17
CA TYR A 22 -14.24 18.87 -5.90
C TYR A 22 -13.53 20.23 -5.76
N PRO A 23 -12.30 20.29 -5.22
CA PRO A 23 -11.47 21.47 -5.38
C PRO A 23 -11.11 21.56 -6.86
N GLY A 24 -11.72 22.54 -7.55
CA GLY A 24 -11.35 22.88 -8.90
C GLY A 24 -9.85 23.21 -8.94
N TYR A 25 -9.15 22.55 -9.86
CA TYR A 25 -7.82 22.98 -10.31
C TYR A 25 -7.98 24.32 -11.04
N GLY A 26 -8.02 25.40 -10.27
CA GLY A 26 -7.90 26.76 -10.77
C GLY A 26 -6.43 27.03 -11.08
N THR A 27 -6.04 26.84 -12.33
CA THR A 27 -4.81 27.46 -12.87
C THR A 27 -5.02 28.97 -12.87
N THR A 28 -4.54 29.64 -11.83
CA THR A 28 -4.54 31.10 -11.73
C THR A 28 -3.54 31.66 -12.73
N TYR A 29 -4.02 32.02 -13.92
CA TYR A 29 -3.31 32.93 -14.81
C TYR A 29 -3.31 34.33 -14.18
N GLY A 30 -2.16 34.73 -13.62
CA GLY A 30 -1.98 36.08 -13.08
C GLY A 30 -1.99 37.12 -14.19
N TYR A 31 -2.94 38.05 -14.11
CA TYR A 31 -2.96 39.29 -14.88
C TYR A 31 -2.48 40.44 -13.98
N ASP A 32 -1.76 41.40 -14.55
CA ASP A 32 -1.38 42.63 -13.83
C ASP A 32 -2.58 43.59 -13.66
N ALA A 33 -2.38 44.68 -12.91
CA ALA A 33 -3.41 45.70 -12.64
C ALA A 33 -3.96 46.41 -13.89
N TYR A 34 -3.45 46.09 -15.08
CA TYR A 34 -3.88 46.62 -16.38
C TYR A 34 -4.37 45.51 -17.34
N GLY A 35 -4.63 44.30 -16.84
CA GLY A 35 -5.22 43.23 -17.62
C GLY A 35 -4.29 42.61 -18.66
N ARG A 36 -2.96 42.64 -18.46
CA ARG A 36 -2.01 41.96 -19.34
C ARG A 36 -1.61 40.59 -18.77
N PRO A 37 -1.63 39.50 -19.58
CA PRO A 37 -1.22 38.19 -19.13
C PRO A 37 0.29 38.17 -18.87
N TYR A 38 0.71 37.71 -17.68
CA TYR A 38 2.12 37.39 -17.38
C TYR A 38 2.55 36.19 -18.25
N GLY A 39 3.04 36.46 -19.46
CA GLY A 39 3.45 35.36 -20.35
C GLY A 39 3.58 35.73 -21.81
N SER A 40 4.03 36.94 -22.14
CA SER A 40 4.43 37.26 -23.50
C SER A 40 5.43 38.42 -23.50
N SER A 41 6.48 38.24 -24.29
CA SER A 41 7.54 39.20 -24.61
C SER A 41 8.62 39.40 -23.54
N MET A 42 9.72 38.67 -23.73
CA MET A 42 11.07 39.25 -23.75
C MET A 42 11.88 38.47 -24.78
N GLY A 43 11.87 39.00 -26.00
CA GLY A 43 12.97 38.95 -26.96
C GLY A 43 13.55 37.60 -27.34
N GLU A 44 12.92 36.92 -28.30
CA GLU A 44 13.72 36.43 -29.43
C GLU A 44 14.28 37.66 -30.13
N ALA A 45 15.45 38.11 -29.67
CA ALA A 45 16.31 38.92 -30.50
C ALA A 45 16.63 38.04 -31.71
N ALA A 46 15.98 38.34 -32.83
CA ALA A 46 16.36 37.85 -34.13
C ALA A 46 17.88 38.03 -34.23
N GLY A 47 18.61 36.92 -34.09
CA GLY A 47 20.02 36.89 -34.30
C GLY A 47 20.24 37.27 -35.75
N TYR A 48 20.57 38.53 -36.00
CA TYR A 48 21.22 38.92 -37.23
C TYR A 48 22.44 37.99 -37.33
N PRO A 49 22.53 37.13 -38.35
CA PRO A 49 23.73 36.32 -38.53
C PRO A 49 24.89 37.30 -38.61
N ALA A 50 25.89 37.10 -37.75
CA ALA A 50 27.14 37.84 -37.83
C ALA A 50 27.59 37.83 -39.29
N ALA A 51 27.76 39.01 -39.89
CA ALA A 51 28.21 39.13 -41.26
C ALA A 51 29.47 38.24 -41.42
N PRO A 52 29.51 37.37 -42.44
CA PRO A 52 30.67 36.52 -42.66
C PRO A 52 31.90 37.43 -42.77
N PRO A 53 33.05 37.02 -42.20
CA PRO A 53 34.28 37.77 -42.38
C PRO A 53 34.51 38.00 -43.88
N PRO A 54 34.93 39.21 -44.29
CA PRO A 54 35.21 39.49 -45.69
C PRO A 54 36.16 38.42 -46.23
N PRO A 55 35.91 37.91 -47.46
CA PRO A 55 36.79 36.92 -48.05
C PRO A 55 38.22 37.46 -48.05
N PRO A 56 39.24 36.62 -47.74
CA PRO A 56 40.62 37.03 -47.89
C PRO A 56 40.81 37.58 -49.30
N PRO A 57 41.54 38.70 -49.47
CA PRO A 57 41.72 39.32 -50.78
C PRO A 57 42.22 38.25 -51.76
N MET A 58 41.43 37.97 -52.80
CA MET A 58 41.83 37.03 -53.83
C MET A 58 43.17 37.49 -54.39
N ALA A 59 44.19 36.66 -54.23
CA ALA A 59 45.49 36.88 -54.83
C ALA A 59 45.28 37.07 -56.34
N ALA A 60 45.59 38.27 -56.83
CA ALA A 60 45.56 38.57 -58.25
C ALA A 60 46.42 37.54 -59.00
N PRO A 61 45.88 36.84 -60.01
CA PRO A 61 46.65 35.88 -60.80
C PRO A 61 47.58 36.67 -61.72
N GLY A 62 48.83 36.86 -61.28
CA GLY A 62 49.83 37.59 -62.05
C GLY A 62 51.09 37.98 -61.30
N ALA A 63 51.45 37.28 -60.22
CA ALA A 63 52.73 37.52 -59.56
C ALA A 63 53.85 36.87 -60.39
N PRO A 64 54.81 37.65 -60.94
CA PRO A 64 55.95 37.10 -61.66
C PRO A 64 56.82 36.27 -60.70
N MET A 65 57.28 35.12 -61.20
CA MET A 65 58.32 34.30 -60.57
C MET A 65 59.53 35.19 -60.24
N ALA A 66 59.68 35.54 -58.97
CA ALA A 66 60.82 36.32 -58.49
C ALA A 66 62.06 35.43 -58.52
N VAL A 67 62.87 35.66 -59.54
CA VAL A 67 64.25 35.22 -59.69
C VAL A 67 65.05 35.67 -58.46
N GLY A 68 65.92 34.79 -57.97
CA GLY A 68 66.75 35.00 -56.78
C GLY A 68 67.48 36.34 -56.78
N GLY A 69 67.05 37.24 -55.89
CA GLY A 69 67.74 38.48 -55.56
C GLY A 69 68.67 38.28 -54.39
N ALA A 70 69.94 38.60 -54.58
CA ALA A 70 70.97 38.58 -53.55
C ALA A 70 70.59 39.47 -52.34
N PRO A 71 70.99 39.09 -51.12
CA PRO A 71 70.70 39.87 -49.92
C PRO A 71 71.39 41.24 -50.00
N TYR A 72 70.61 42.29 -50.28
CA TYR A 72 71.09 43.66 -50.12
C TYR A 72 71.35 43.90 -48.64
N MET A 73 72.62 44.19 -48.30
CA MET A 73 73.06 44.63 -46.98
C MET A 73 72.24 45.85 -46.56
N GLN A 74 71.33 45.68 -45.62
CA GLN A 74 70.66 46.80 -44.95
C GLN A 74 71.73 47.65 -44.26
N GLY A 75 71.77 48.94 -44.60
CA GLY A 75 72.59 49.93 -43.90
C GLY A 75 72.23 50.01 -42.41
N PRO A 76 73.09 50.61 -41.57
CA PRO A 76 72.85 50.71 -40.13
C PRO A 76 71.49 51.37 -39.85
N MET A 77 70.66 50.71 -39.02
CA MET A 77 69.36 51.23 -38.60
C MET A 77 69.51 52.64 -38.02
N THR A 78 68.61 53.55 -38.40
CA THR A 78 68.52 54.86 -37.77
C THR A 78 68.01 54.73 -36.34
N GLU A 79 68.33 55.70 -35.47
CA GLU A 79 67.89 55.71 -34.06
C GLU A 79 66.35 55.63 -33.92
N GLU A 80 65.63 56.27 -34.85
CA GLU A 80 64.17 56.23 -34.94
C GLU A 80 63.64 54.82 -35.28
N GLN A 81 64.34 54.06 -36.14
CA GLN A 81 64.01 52.66 -36.43
C GLN A 81 64.24 51.74 -35.23
N ARG A 82 65.27 52.01 -34.41
CA ARG A 82 65.52 51.25 -33.16
C ARG A 82 64.40 51.48 -32.14
N LEU A 83 63.98 52.74 -31.95
CA LEU A 83 62.85 53.09 -31.07
C LEU A 83 61.52 52.49 -31.54
N ALA A 84 61.27 52.45 -32.85
CA ALA A 84 60.09 51.80 -33.43
C ALA A 84 60.11 50.28 -33.21
N ASP A 85 61.24 49.62 -33.43
CA ASP A 85 61.43 48.19 -33.19
C ASP A 85 61.28 47.84 -31.69
N GLU A 86 61.76 48.68 -30.78
CA GLU A 86 61.55 48.52 -29.34
C GLU A 86 60.08 48.65 -28.93
N ARG A 87 59.34 49.62 -29.50
CA ARG A 87 57.90 49.77 -29.27
C ARG A 87 57.09 48.59 -29.80
N ASP A 88 57.43 48.09 -30.98
CA ASP A 88 56.75 46.93 -31.57
C ASP A 88 57.06 45.65 -30.79
N LYS A 89 58.30 45.45 -30.33
CA LYS A 89 58.65 44.34 -29.43
C LYS A 89 57.92 44.43 -28.10
N ALA A 90 57.80 45.63 -27.52
CA ALA A 90 57.04 45.83 -26.29
C ALA A 90 55.54 45.55 -26.49
N ARG A 91 54.95 45.98 -27.62
CA ARG A 91 53.55 45.68 -27.96
C ARG A 91 53.33 44.17 -28.10
N ARG A 92 54.19 43.46 -28.82
CA ARG A 92 54.11 41.99 -28.97
C ARG A 92 54.21 41.27 -27.62
N ARG A 93 55.10 41.70 -26.72
CA ARG A 93 55.20 41.13 -25.37
C ARG A 93 53.91 41.31 -24.57
N LEU A 94 53.29 42.49 -24.65
CA LEU A 94 52.02 42.76 -23.97
C LEU A 94 50.85 41.97 -24.58
N GLU A 95 50.80 41.84 -25.91
CA GLU A 95 49.82 41.02 -26.63
C GLU A 95 49.97 39.53 -26.28
N ASP A 96 51.20 39.01 -26.22
CA ASP A 96 51.46 37.63 -25.83
C ASP A 96 51.13 37.39 -24.34
N GLU A 97 51.45 38.34 -23.45
CA GLU A 97 51.11 38.25 -22.02
C GLU A 97 49.59 38.30 -21.79
N THR A 98 48.88 39.18 -22.50
CA THR A 98 47.42 39.25 -22.44
C THR A 98 46.77 38.00 -23.05
N ARG A 99 47.32 37.45 -24.14
CA ARG A 99 46.88 36.18 -24.72
C ARG A 99 47.04 35.04 -23.70
N LEU A 100 48.21 34.92 -23.07
CA LEU A 100 48.47 33.90 -22.06
C LEU A 100 47.51 34.02 -20.86
N ARG A 101 47.30 35.25 -20.36
CA ARG A 101 46.33 35.51 -19.28
C ARG A 101 44.90 35.14 -19.68
N ASN A 102 44.49 35.45 -20.91
CA ASN A 102 43.15 35.11 -21.40
C ASN A 102 42.98 33.60 -21.57
N GLU A 103 43.98 32.89 -22.09
CA GLU A 103 43.98 31.43 -22.17
C GLU A 103 43.88 30.77 -20.78
N ASP A 104 44.61 31.29 -19.79
CA ASP A 104 44.55 30.81 -18.41
C ASP A 104 43.19 31.08 -17.76
N LEU A 105 42.58 32.26 -18.01
CA LEU A 105 41.24 32.57 -17.55
C LEU A 105 40.18 31.65 -18.19
N LEU A 106 40.30 31.35 -19.49
CA LEU A 106 39.40 30.44 -20.18
C LEU A 106 39.53 29.01 -19.65
N ARG A 107 40.76 28.52 -19.43
CA ARG A 107 41.01 27.21 -18.80
C ARG A 107 40.40 27.14 -17.40
N LYS A 108 40.56 28.20 -16.61
CA LYS A 108 39.97 28.28 -15.26
C LYS A 108 38.44 28.26 -15.31
N ALA A 109 37.83 29.03 -16.22
CA ALA A 109 36.39 29.06 -16.40
C ALA A 109 35.83 27.71 -16.89
N GLU A 110 36.54 27.01 -17.78
CA GLU A 110 36.16 25.66 -18.22
C GLU A 110 36.23 24.65 -17.07
N ALA A 111 37.29 24.70 -16.26
CA ALA A 111 37.42 23.85 -15.08
C ALA A 111 36.29 24.11 -14.06
N GLU A 112 35.97 25.37 -13.77
CA GLU A 112 34.87 25.73 -12.87
C GLU A 112 33.51 25.25 -13.39
N ARG A 113 33.28 25.36 -14.70
CA ARG A 113 32.07 24.84 -15.36
C ARG A 113 31.98 23.32 -15.30
N ALA A 114 33.10 22.62 -15.51
CA ALA A 114 33.18 21.17 -15.39
C ALA A 114 32.86 20.70 -13.96
N VAL A 115 33.46 21.34 -12.95
CA VAL A 115 33.16 21.08 -11.52
C VAL A 115 31.68 21.29 -11.22
N ALA A 116 31.10 22.41 -11.66
CA ALA A 116 29.67 22.69 -11.46
C ALA A 116 28.77 21.64 -12.11
N THR A 117 29.13 21.16 -13.30
CA THR A 117 28.36 20.15 -14.03
C THR A 117 28.38 18.80 -13.30
N VAL A 118 29.55 18.36 -12.81
CA VAL A 118 29.67 17.14 -12.00
C VAL A 118 28.87 17.28 -10.68
N ARG A 119 28.99 18.41 -9.98
CA ARG A 119 28.23 18.66 -8.74
C ARG A 119 26.72 18.66 -8.96
N ASN A 120 26.25 19.22 -10.07
CA ASN A 120 24.83 19.16 -10.44
C ASN A 120 24.38 17.73 -10.71
N ALA A 121 25.19 16.90 -11.38
CA ALA A 121 24.88 15.49 -11.59
C ALA A 121 24.83 14.70 -10.27
N ILE A 122 25.74 14.97 -9.33
CA ILE A 122 25.73 14.40 -7.97
C ILE A 122 24.43 14.81 -7.24
N SER A 123 24.08 16.09 -7.27
CA SER A 123 22.87 16.60 -6.63
C SER A 123 21.59 15.99 -7.21
N ASN A 124 21.54 15.82 -8.54
CA ASN A 124 20.44 15.16 -9.22
C ASN A 124 20.33 13.69 -8.80
N LEU A 125 21.43 12.96 -8.65
CA LEU A 125 21.44 11.60 -8.13
C LEU A 125 20.92 11.54 -6.68
N GLN A 126 21.36 12.48 -5.83
CA GLN A 126 20.95 12.54 -4.43
C GLN A 126 19.45 12.87 -4.26
N ASN A 127 18.88 13.72 -5.12
CA ASN A 127 17.49 14.16 -5.03
C ASN A 127 16.51 13.40 -5.95
N GLY A 128 17.04 12.58 -6.86
CA GLY A 128 16.28 11.85 -7.85
C GLY A 128 15.38 10.76 -7.27
N GLN A 129 14.24 10.55 -7.93
CA GLN A 129 13.28 9.51 -7.57
C GLN A 129 13.89 8.11 -7.68
N SER A 130 13.35 7.18 -6.89
CA SER A 130 13.84 5.80 -6.84
C SER A 130 13.83 5.10 -8.20
N ASP A 131 12.79 5.33 -8.99
CA ASP A 131 12.59 4.69 -10.30
C ASP A 131 13.50 5.28 -11.41
N SER A 132 14.11 6.44 -11.20
CA SER A 132 15.03 7.08 -12.15
C SER A 132 16.51 6.92 -11.78
N LEU A 133 16.83 6.23 -10.66
CA LEU A 133 18.20 6.10 -10.16
C LEU A 133 19.17 5.49 -11.15
N ASP A 134 18.80 4.45 -11.89
CA ASP A 134 19.70 3.81 -12.85
C ASP A 134 20.03 4.76 -14.02
N SER A 135 19.07 5.57 -14.45
CA SER A 135 19.30 6.61 -15.49
C SER A 135 20.19 7.75 -14.98
N LEU A 136 20.05 8.13 -13.70
CA LEU A 136 20.85 9.16 -13.06
C LEU A 136 22.29 8.70 -12.80
N LEU A 137 22.49 7.44 -12.42
CA LEU A 137 23.82 6.82 -12.30
C LEU A 137 24.55 6.84 -13.63
N LYS A 138 23.89 6.43 -14.72
CA LYS A 138 24.46 6.48 -16.07
C LYS A 138 24.77 7.92 -16.51
N THR A 139 23.91 8.86 -16.14
CA THR A 139 24.14 10.29 -16.41
C THR A 139 25.37 10.80 -15.65
N LEU A 140 25.50 10.46 -14.37
CA LEU A 140 26.66 10.83 -13.56
C LEU A 140 27.96 10.22 -14.11
N GLU A 141 27.93 8.95 -14.53
CA GLU A 141 29.07 8.28 -15.15
C GLU A 141 29.51 9.00 -16.44
N ASN A 142 28.58 9.31 -17.33
CA ASN A 142 28.87 10.04 -18.57
C ASN A 142 29.43 11.44 -18.30
N VAL A 143 28.83 12.18 -17.36
CA VAL A 143 29.31 13.51 -16.95
C VAL A 143 30.71 13.43 -16.36
N ALA A 144 30.96 12.42 -15.51
CA ALA A 144 32.26 12.22 -14.89
C ALA A 144 33.34 11.88 -15.93
N GLN A 145 33.06 11.00 -16.88
CA GLN A 145 33.99 10.65 -17.97
C GLN A 145 34.35 11.87 -18.83
N ARG A 146 33.38 12.76 -19.10
CA ARG A 146 33.58 13.94 -19.94
C ARG A 146 34.28 15.09 -19.22
N ASP A 147 33.87 15.38 -17.98
CA ASP A 147 34.18 16.65 -17.32
C ASP A 147 35.26 16.51 -16.22
N LEU A 148 35.49 15.32 -15.63
CA LEU A 148 36.56 15.15 -14.64
C LEU A 148 37.98 15.45 -15.18
N PRO A 149 38.35 15.06 -16.41
CA PRO A 149 39.70 15.35 -16.93
C PRO A 149 39.99 16.85 -17.09
N LYS A 150 38.96 17.70 -17.09
CA LYS A 150 39.06 19.15 -17.25
C LYS A 150 39.22 19.89 -15.91
N CYS A 151 39.00 19.19 -14.80
CA CYS A 151 39.10 19.75 -13.46
C CYS A 151 40.55 19.73 -12.95
N GLY A 152 40.89 20.61 -12.00
CA GLY A 152 42.20 20.57 -11.34
C GLY A 152 42.35 19.32 -10.46
N GLU A 153 43.57 18.80 -10.31
CA GLU A 153 43.87 17.54 -9.60
C GLU A 153 43.22 17.45 -8.20
N LYS A 154 43.35 18.52 -7.39
CA LYS A 154 42.71 18.60 -6.06
C LYS A 154 41.19 18.51 -6.12
N GLN A 155 40.57 19.13 -7.12
CA GLN A 155 39.11 19.11 -7.30
C GLN A 155 38.64 17.75 -7.79
N VAL A 156 39.43 17.05 -8.61
CA VAL A 156 39.12 15.69 -9.08
C VAL A 156 39.01 14.72 -7.91
N ASP A 157 39.94 14.76 -6.95
CA ASP A 157 39.90 13.88 -5.79
C ASP A 157 38.70 14.15 -4.87
N GLU A 158 38.36 15.43 -4.66
CA GLU A 158 37.17 15.83 -3.90
C GLU A 158 35.88 15.35 -4.60
N LEU A 159 35.75 15.61 -5.91
CA LEU A 159 34.59 15.18 -6.68
C LEU A 159 34.44 13.66 -6.73
N LYS A 160 35.54 12.91 -6.88
CA LYS A 160 35.50 11.44 -6.83
C LYS A 160 35.01 10.93 -5.48
N ARG A 161 35.44 11.54 -4.37
CA ARG A 161 34.97 11.20 -3.02
C ARG A 161 33.47 11.48 -2.88
N ASP A 162 33.02 12.65 -3.32
CA ASP A 162 31.60 13.04 -3.26
C ASP A 162 30.72 12.15 -4.14
N MET A 163 31.19 11.81 -5.35
CA MET A 163 30.52 10.86 -6.23
C MET A 163 30.40 9.48 -5.58
N ALA A 164 31.49 8.93 -5.05
CA ALA A 164 31.47 7.62 -4.40
C ALA A 164 30.49 7.59 -3.22
N LYS A 165 30.47 8.65 -2.41
CA LYS A 165 29.52 8.81 -1.31
C LYS A 165 28.08 8.87 -1.82
N ALA A 166 27.80 9.70 -2.82
CA ALA A 166 26.46 9.85 -3.38
C ALA A 166 25.95 8.55 -4.05
N ILE A 167 26.83 7.80 -4.73
CA ILE A 167 26.50 6.49 -5.31
C ILE A 167 26.17 5.48 -4.21
N ALA A 168 26.97 5.41 -3.15
CA ALA A 168 26.72 4.52 -2.02
C ALA A 168 25.38 4.84 -1.33
N GLU A 169 25.11 6.11 -1.06
CA GLU A 169 23.85 6.58 -0.47
C GLU A 169 22.64 6.29 -1.38
N ALA A 170 22.77 6.57 -2.69
CA ALA A 170 21.72 6.30 -3.67
C ALA A 170 21.44 4.80 -3.81
N SER A 171 22.47 3.94 -3.78
CA SER A 171 22.27 2.48 -3.79
C SER A 171 21.58 1.99 -2.54
N LYS A 172 22.03 2.43 -1.34
CA LYS A 172 21.37 2.08 -0.06
C LYS A 172 19.90 2.50 -0.06
N ARG A 173 19.60 3.70 -0.59
CA ARG A 173 18.21 4.18 -0.76
C ARG A 173 17.42 3.30 -1.72
N ARG A 174 17.98 2.97 -2.88
CA ARG A 174 17.34 2.11 -3.90
C ARG A 174 16.95 0.76 -3.31
N ASP A 175 17.88 0.11 -2.62
CA ASP A 175 17.66 -1.24 -2.10
C ASP A 175 16.63 -1.22 -0.97
N THR A 176 16.67 -0.21 -0.10
CA THR A 176 15.64 -0.01 0.94
C THR A 176 14.25 0.21 0.31
N ILE A 177 14.13 1.11 -0.67
CA ILE A 177 12.84 1.37 -1.33
C ILE A 177 12.32 0.12 -2.07
N ARG A 178 13.22 -0.65 -2.69
CA ARG A 178 12.87 -1.91 -3.37
C ARG A 178 12.31 -2.93 -2.38
N GLU A 179 12.97 -3.11 -1.23
CA GLU A 179 12.53 -3.99 -0.14
C GLU A 179 11.15 -3.58 0.37
N LEU A 180 10.97 -2.28 0.69
CA LEU A 180 9.69 -1.74 1.13
C LEU A 180 8.57 -1.93 0.08
N LYS A 181 8.84 -1.67 -1.21
CA LYS A 181 7.88 -1.91 -2.31
C LYS A 181 7.54 -3.41 -2.47
N ALA A 182 8.48 -4.31 -2.21
CA ALA A 182 8.24 -5.75 -2.22
C ALA A 182 7.33 -6.18 -1.07
N MET A 183 7.56 -5.66 0.14
CA MET A 183 6.68 -5.88 1.29
C MET A 183 5.27 -5.39 0.99
N VAL A 184 5.11 -4.17 0.47
CA VAL A 184 3.78 -3.62 0.14
C VAL A 184 3.00 -4.54 -0.80
N ARG A 185 3.63 -5.02 -1.88
CA ARG A 185 2.98 -5.92 -2.83
C ARG A 185 2.56 -7.24 -2.19
N SER A 186 3.45 -7.86 -1.42
CA SER A 186 3.17 -9.13 -0.74
C SER A 186 2.00 -8.99 0.24
N GLY A 187 1.94 -7.92 1.05
CA GLY A 187 0.84 -7.73 1.99
C GLY A 187 -0.49 -7.44 1.29
N GLU A 188 -0.48 -6.70 0.18
CA GLU A 188 -1.70 -6.45 -0.63
C GLU A 188 -2.25 -7.74 -1.25
N GLU A 189 -1.37 -8.64 -1.70
CA GLU A 189 -1.75 -9.97 -2.20
C GLU A 189 -2.36 -10.83 -1.10
N HIS A 190 -1.78 -10.84 0.11
CA HIS A 190 -2.34 -11.57 1.26
C HIS A 190 -3.72 -11.03 1.69
N ILE A 191 -3.89 -9.71 1.80
CA ILE A 191 -5.20 -9.12 2.12
C ILE A 191 -6.25 -9.54 1.10
N LYS A 192 -5.91 -9.47 -0.20
CA LYS A 192 -6.83 -9.85 -1.28
C LYS A 192 -7.18 -11.34 -1.20
N ALA A 193 -6.21 -12.21 -0.97
CA ALA A 193 -6.43 -13.65 -0.85
C ALA A 193 -7.32 -14.00 0.35
N THR A 194 -7.03 -13.44 1.53
CA THR A 194 -7.86 -13.68 2.74
C THR A 194 -9.27 -13.11 2.58
N ALA A 195 -9.43 -11.93 1.97
CA ALA A 195 -10.74 -11.35 1.70
C ALA A 195 -11.57 -12.20 0.71
N GLU A 196 -10.91 -12.85 -0.26
CA GLU A 196 -11.58 -13.80 -1.16
C GLU A 196 -12.06 -15.05 -0.41
N LEU A 197 -11.23 -15.62 0.46
CA LEU A 197 -11.61 -16.77 1.30
C LEU A 197 -12.78 -16.44 2.23
N VAL A 198 -12.80 -15.24 2.84
CA VAL A 198 -13.95 -14.76 3.62
C VAL A 198 -15.22 -14.75 2.76
N ARG A 199 -15.14 -14.20 1.53
CA ARG A 199 -16.30 -14.14 0.64
C ARG A 199 -16.79 -15.53 0.25
N GLN A 200 -15.87 -16.45 -0.06
CA GLN A 200 -16.20 -17.83 -0.40
C GLN A 200 -16.86 -18.55 0.78
N ASN A 201 -16.31 -18.42 2.00
CA ASN A 201 -16.88 -18.99 3.21
C ASN A 201 -18.33 -18.54 3.46
N LEU A 202 -18.60 -17.24 3.28
CA LEU A 202 -19.94 -16.67 3.45
C LEU A 202 -20.94 -17.15 2.38
N ALA A 203 -20.47 -17.52 1.18
CA ALA A 203 -21.31 -18.01 0.10
C ALA A 203 -21.64 -19.51 0.21
N LEU A 204 -20.91 -20.27 1.03
CA LEU A 204 -21.14 -21.71 1.19
C LEU A 204 -22.44 -22.00 1.94
N GLN A 205 -23.33 -22.76 1.28
CA GLN A 205 -24.57 -23.28 1.88
C GLN A 205 -24.38 -24.67 2.50
N LYS A 206 -23.42 -25.45 2.01
CA LYS A 206 -23.12 -26.80 2.50
C LYS A 206 -22.18 -26.72 3.69
N GLU A 207 -22.53 -27.45 4.75
CA GLU A 207 -21.79 -27.37 6.01
C GLU A 207 -20.45 -28.08 5.99
N LYS A 208 -20.37 -29.24 5.33
CA LYS A 208 -19.10 -29.95 5.19
C LYS A 208 -18.05 -29.07 4.49
N ASP A 209 -18.45 -28.43 3.39
CA ASP A 209 -17.58 -27.51 2.65
C ASP A 209 -17.21 -26.28 3.52
N ARG A 210 -18.07 -25.91 4.48
CA ARG A 210 -17.83 -24.78 5.40
C ARG A 210 -16.79 -25.11 6.46
N GLU A 211 -16.68 -26.36 6.90
CA GLU A 211 -15.64 -26.81 7.84
C GLU A 211 -14.25 -26.69 7.21
N ASP A 212 -14.05 -27.31 6.04
CA ASP A 212 -12.78 -27.22 5.30
C ASP A 212 -12.39 -25.76 4.99
N MET A 213 -13.38 -24.93 4.65
CA MET A 213 -13.17 -23.50 4.38
C MET A 213 -12.88 -22.68 5.65
N ASN A 214 -13.42 -23.08 6.82
CA ASN A 214 -13.09 -22.44 8.09
C ASN A 214 -11.62 -22.67 8.44
N ASP A 215 -11.09 -23.89 8.21
CA ASP A 215 -9.69 -24.20 8.48
C ASP A 215 -8.75 -23.44 7.54
N GLN A 216 -9.09 -23.34 6.24
CA GLN A 216 -8.35 -22.49 5.30
C GLN A 216 -8.36 -21.03 5.70
N LEU A 217 -9.51 -20.52 6.13
CA LEU A 217 -9.67 -19.13 6.55
C LEU A 217 -8.94 -18.84 7.87
N GLU A 218 -8.90 -19.80 8.80
CA GLU A 218 -8.14 -19.71 10.05
C GLU A 218 -6.63 -19.63 9.77
N ASN A 219 -6.12 -20.52 8.92
CA ASN A 219 -4.71 -20.49 8.49
C ASN A 219 -4.37 -19.17 7.77
N ALA A 220 -5.22 -18.70 6.84
CA ALA A 220 -5.03 -17.42 6.17
C ALA A 220 -5.09 -16.21 7.13
N GLY A 221 -5.89 -16.31 8.20
CA GLY A 221 -5.93 -15.33 9.28
C GLY A 221 -4.63 -15.28 10.07
N LEU A 222 -4.10 -16.45 10.47
CA LEU A 222 -2.82 -16.57 11.18
C LEU A 222 -1.64 -16.09 10.32
N GLU A 223 -1.63 -16.40 9.02
CA GLU A 223 -0.62 -15.89 8.09
C GLU A 223 -0.67 -14.37 7.96
N ALA A 224 -1.86 -13.79 7.87
CA ALA A 224 -2.04 -12.33 7.81
C ALA A 224 -1.57 -11.64 9.10
N GLU A 225 -1.85 -12.21 10.26
CA GLU A 225 -1.34 -11.74 11.55
C GLU A 225 0.19 -11.81 11.61
N GLY A 226 0.79 -12.96 11.27
CA GLY A 226 2.23 -13.12 11.23
C GLY A 226 2.93 -12.24 10.19
N MET A 227 2.25 -11.85 9.10
CA MET A 227 2.74 -10.84 8.17
C MET A 227 2.73 -9.44 8.79
N SER A 228 1.68 -9.08 9.52
CA SER A 228 1.63 -7.80 10.24
C SER A 228 2.75 -7.68 11.28
N ASP A 229 2.98 -8.73 12.07
CA ASP A 229 4.05 -8.76 13.09
C ASP A 229 5.44 -8.62 12.46
N ARG A 230 5.66 -9.26 11.31
CA ARG A 230 6.90 -9.10 10.53
C ARG A 230 7.06 -7.66 10.04
N TYR A 231 5.98 -7.00 9.62
CA TYR A 231 6.04 -5.60 9.18
C TYR A 231 6.33 -4.64 10.32
N GLN A 232 5.69 -4.87 11.47
CA GLN A 232 5.96 -4.07 12.67
C GLN A 232 7.42 -4.25 13.11
N SER A 233 7.89 -5.49 13.23
CA SER A 233 9.28 -5.82 13.60
C SER A 233 10.27 -5.19 12.63
N PHE A 234 10.00 -5.28 11.32
CA PHE A 234 10.83 -4.66 10.30
C PHE A 234 10.89 -3.13 10.45
N MET A 235 9.73 -2.49 10.66
CA MET A 235 9.66 -1.03 10.83
C MET A 235 10.37 -0.55 12.10
N GLU A 236 10.37 -1.35 13.17
CA GLU A 236 11.08 -1.08 14.42
C GLU A 236 12.59 -1.26 14.27
N GLU A 237 13.04 -2.40 13.71
CA GLU A 237 14.45 -2.69 13.48
C GLU A 237 15.09 -1.65 12.54
N ARG A 238 14.37 -1.29 11.46
CA ARG A 238 14.84 -0.31 10.49
C ARG A 238 14.51 1.14 10.85
N ALA A 239 13.88 1.41 12.00
CA ALA A 239 13.50 2.78 12.39
C ALA A 239 14.68 3.76 12.35
N LYS A 240 15.81 3.36 12.94
CA LYS A 240 17.05 4.18 12.93
C LYS A 240 17.59 4.37 11.52
N ALA A 241 17.65 3.31 10.73
CA ALA A 241 18.12 3.37 9.34
C ALA A 241 17.21 4.24 8.46
N HIS A 242 15.90 4.23 8.71
CA HIS A 242 14.93 5.10 8.04
C HIS A 242 15.09 6.56 8.46
N GLU A 243 15.33 6.84 9.74
CA GLU A 243 15.60 8.19 10.23
C GLU A 243 16.89 8.75 9.63
N GLU A 244 17.97 7.97 9.63
CA GLU A 244 19.23 8.30 8.95
C GLU A 244 18.99 8.57 7.46
N LEU A 245 18.25 7.68 6.77
CA LEU A 245 17.96 7.84 5.35
C LEU A 245 17.09 9.06 5.06
N GLN A 246 16.14 9.39 5.93
CA GLN A 246 15.32 10.60 5.82
C GLN A 246 16.16 11.88 6.05
N SER A 247 17.16 11.82 6.93
CA SER A 247 18.03 12.97 7.19
C SER A 247 18.93 13.31 6.00
N CYS A 248 19.35 12.30 5.22
CA CYS A 248 20.21 12.50 4.04
C CYS A 248 19.42 12.64 2.73
N THR A 249 18.17 12.18 2.67
CA THR A 249 17.32 12.27 1.48
C THR A 249 16.56 13.58 1.45
N LYS A 250 16.63 14.31 0.32
CA LYS A 250 15.92 15.59 0.13
C LYS A 250 15.02 15.53 -1.10
N GLY A 251 14.14 16.54 -1.22
CA GLY A 251 13.32 16.74 -2.42
C GLY A 251 12.33 15.61 -2.70
N PRO A 252 12.03 15.32 -3.98
CA PRO A 252 11.04 14.32 -4.37
C PRO A 252 11.30 12.91 -3.84
N ALA A 253 12.58 12.52 -3.70
CA ALA A 253 12.96 11.22 -3.16
C ALA A 253 12.50 11.02 -1.70
N LEU A 254 12.50 12.09 -0.89
CA LEU A 254 12.03 12.02 0.50
C LEU A 254 10.52 11.82 0.58
N VAL A 255 9.77 12.45 -0.34
CA VAL A 255 8.31 12.32 -0.42
C VAL A 255 7.93 10.87 -0.77
N ASP A 256 8.60 10.28 -1.75
CA ASP A 256 8.40 8.88 -2.15
C ASP A 256 8.65 7.92 -0.98
N LEU A 257 9.78 8.08 -0.28
CA LEU A 257 10.11 7.27 0.90
C LEU A 257 9.06 7.39 2.01
N ARG A 258 8.61 8.62 2.32
CA ARG A 258 7.57 8.85 3.35
C ARG A 258 6.24 8.23 2.96
N LEU A 259 5.86 8.32 1.68
CA LEU A 259 4.62 7.73 1.16
C LEU A 259 4.65 6.20 1.28
N ILE A 260 5.78 5.57 0.94
CA ILE A 260 5.94 4.12 1.07
C ILE A 260 5.88 3.68 2.54
N ILE A 261 6.55 4.39 3.45
CA ILE A 261 6.48 4.12 4.90
C ILE A 261 5.04 4.24 5.42
N ALA A 262 4.32 5.29 5.01
CA ALA A 262 2.92 5.46 5.38
C ALA A 262 2.04 4.31 4.84
N ARG A 263 2.31 3.85 3.62
CA ARG A 263 1.60 2.71 3.02
C ARG A 263 1.85 1.41 3.79
N ILE A 264 3.07 1.15 4.25
CA ILE A 264 3.38 -0.05 5.06
C ILE A 264 2.67 -0.01 6.42
N ARG A 265 2.66 1.15 7.10
CA ARG A 265 1.93 1.30 8.36
C ARG A 265 0.44 1.03 8.19
N LYS A 266 -0.15 1.59 7.13
CA LYS A 266 -1.55 1.31 6.79
C LYS A 266 -1.75 -0.18 6.49
N LEU A 267 -0.87 -0.78 5.70
CA LEU A 267 -0.96 -2.19 5.31
C LEU A 267 -0.87 -3.14 6.50
N SER A 268 0.00 -2.85 7.48
CA SER A 268 0.06 -3.61 8.74
C SER A 268 -1.27 -3.52 9.50
N SER A 269 -1.84 -2.32 9.64
CA SER A 269 -3.17 -2.17 10.25
C SER A 269 -4.27 -2.93 9.48
N ASP A 270 -4.25 -2.86 8.15
CA ASP A 270 -5.24 -3.54 7.29
C ASP A 270 -5.09 -5.08 7.39
N LEU A 271 -3.87 -5.60 7.53
CA LEU A 271 -3.59 -7.02 7.76
C LEU A 271 -4.14 -7.48 9.12
N THR A 272 -3.88 -6.75 10.20
CA THR A 272 -4.45 -7.05 11.52
C THR A 272 -5.98 -7.04 11.50
N GLN A 273 -6.58 -6.04 10.84
CA GLN A 273 -8.04 -5.98 10.71
C GLN A 273 -8.58 -7.16 9.88
N THR A 274 -7.89 -7.53 8.79
CA THR A 274 -8.27 -8.67 7.95
C THR A 274 -8.17 -10.00 8.71
N ALA A 275 -7.11 -10.19 9.50
CA ALA A 275 -6.94 -11.35 10.37
C ALA A 275 -8.06 -11.43 11.43
N SER A 276 -8.39 -10.32 12.09
CA SER A 276 -9.48 -10.25 13.07
C SER A 276 -10.83 -10.58 12.46
N ASN A 277 -11.11 -10.05 11.27
CA ASN A 277 -12.34 -10.34 10.53
C ASN A 277 -12.43 -11.82 10.15
N ALA A 278 -11.35 -12.40 9.63
CA ALA A 278 -11.26 -13.83 9.31
C ALA A 278 -11.55 -14.69 10.55
N ALA A 279 -10.91 -14.38 11.69
CA ALA A 279 -11.11 -15.08 12.95
C ALA A 279 -12.57 -15.01 13.44
N SER A 280 -13.24 -13.86 13.31
CA SER A 280 -14.66 -13.73 13.69
C SER A 280 -15.56 -14.60 12.82
N VAL A 281 -15.34 -14.64 11.50
CA VAL A 281 -16.11 -15.46 10.55
C VAL A 281 -15.90 -16.95 10.85
N VAL A 282 -14.67 -17.38 11.12
CA VAL A 282 -14.35 -18.76 11.51
C VAL A 282 -15.06 -19.13 12.81
N ARG A 283 -14.99 -18.28 13.84
CA ARG A 283 -15.66 -18.52 15.12
C ARG A 283 -17.17 -18.68 14.95
N GLU A 284 -17.81 -17.77 14.21
CA GLU A 284 -19.25 -17.88 13.91
C GLU A 284 -19.58 -19.14 13.10
N GLY A 285 -18.70 -19.53 12.16
CA GLY A 285 -18.81 -20.77 11.41
C GLY A 285 -18.77 -22.00 12.31
N LYS A 286 -17.76 -22.11 13.18
CA LYS A 286 -17.58 -23.21 14.14
C LYS A 286 -18.75 -23.27 15.13
N GLU A 287 -19.21 -22.13 15.65
CA GLU A 287 -20.38 -22.10 16.54
C GLU A 287 -21.66 -22.63 15.88
N LYS A 288 -21.89 -22.33 14.60
CA LYS A 288 -23.05 -22.86 13.86
C LYS A 288 -22.97 -24.38 13.71
N LEU A 289 -21.79 -24.92 13.39
CA LEU A 289 -21.57 -26.36 13.28
C LEU A 289 -21.83 -27.06 14.61
N VAL A 290 -21.26 -26.56 15.72
CA VAL A 290 -21.48 -27.11 17.07
C VAL A 290 -22.95 -27.07 17.47
N ARG A 291 -23.65 -25.94 17.24
CA ARG A 291 -25.09 -25.84 17.57
C ARG A 291 -25.92 -26.87 16.80
N ARG A 292 -25.58 -27.12 15.53
CA ARG A 292 -26.28 -28.12 14.73
C ARG A 292 -25.97 -29.53 15.18
N GLU A 293 -24.72 -29.85 15.48
CA GLU A 293 -24.34 -31.16 16.00
C GLU A 293 -25.11 -31.48 17.29
N VAL A 294 -25.22 -30.50 18.21
CA VAL A 294 -26.03 -30.63 19.42
C VAL A 294 -27.51 -30.84 19.08
N ALA A 295 -28.08 -30.10 18.14
CA ALA A 295 -29.47 -30.26 17.71
C ALA A 295 -29.72 -31.64 17.07
N LEU A 296 -28.80 -32.14 16.26
CA LEU A 296 -28.86 -33.48 15.66
C LEU A 296 -28.78 -34.56 16.72
N ALA A 297 -27.85 -34.45 17.68
CA ALA A 297 -27.73 -35.39 18.79
C ALA A 297 -29.00 -35.41 19.67
N GLN A 298 -29.59 -34.24 19.94
CA GLN A 298 -30.86 -34.16 20.67
C GLN A 298 -32.01 -34.78 19.88
N THR A 299 -32.10 -34.51 18.58
CA THR A 299 -33.14 -35.09 17.71
C THR A 299 -32.98 -36.60 17.61
N GLN A 300 -31.75 -37.09 17.51
CA GLN A 300 -31.44 -38.52 17.46
C GLN A 300 -31.82 -39.22 18.78
N ARG A 301 -31.50 -38.63 19.94
CA ARG A 301 -31.95 -39.15 21.25
C ARG A 301 -33.46 -39.14 21.39
N MET A 302 -34.13 -38.08 20.92
CA MET A 302 -35.59 -38.03 20.90
C MET A 302 -36.18 -39.12 20.03
N LYS A 303 -35.55 -39.41 18.88
CA LYS A 303 -35.97 -40.45 17.97
C LYS A 303 -35.77 -41.84 18.56
N GLU A 304 -34.64 -42.10 19.20
CA GLU A 304 -34.37 -43.36 19.89
C GLU A 304 -35.39 -43.60 21.02
N LEU A 305 -35.73 -42.56 21.79
CA LEU A 305 -36.80 -42.64 22.77
C LEU A 305 -38.16 -42.89 22.11
N PHE A 306 -38.47 -42.21 21.01
CA PHE A 306 -39.73 -42.45 20.29
C PHE A 306 -39.82 -43.90 19.81
N ASP A 307 -38.78 -44.40 19.13
CA ASP A 307 -38.69 -45.76 18.59
C ASP A 307 -38.71 -46.83 19.70
N GLN A 308 -38.31 -46.49 20.93
CA GLN A 308 -38.38 -47.41 22.09
C GLN A 308 -39.82 -47.67 22.55
N PHE A 309 -40.70 -46.66 22.46
CA PHE A 309 -42.09 -46.74 22.91
C PHE A 309 -43.07 -47.02 21.76
N ASP A 310 -42.65 -46.92 20.51
CA ASP A 310 -43.38 -47.36 19.32
C ASP A 310 -43.26 -48.89 19.16
N ALA A 311 -44.11 -49.62 19.89
CA ALA A 311 -44.06 -51.07 19.99
C ALA A 311 -44.49 -51.76 18.70
N ASP A 312 -45.42 -51.16 17.96
CA ASP A 312 -45.90 -51.68 16.67
C ASP A 312 -45.08 -51.21 15.46
N LYS A 313 -44.18 -50.23 15.65
CA LYS A 313 -43.26 -49.66 14.65
C LYS A 313 -44.01 -49.03 13.48
N ASP A 314 -45.20 -48.48 13.73
CA ASP A 314 -46.00 -47.82 12.72
C ASP A 314 -45.55 -46.35 12.48
N GLY A 315 -44.61 -45.85 13.28
CA GLY A 315 -44.08 -44.49 13.24
C GLY A 315 -44.96 -43.47 13.99
N CYS A 316 -45.94 -43.94 14.76
CA CYS A 316 -46.88 -43.16 15.55
C CYS A 316 -47.04 -43.79 16.94
N LEU A 317 -47.14 -42.97 17.99
CA LEU A 317 -47.47 -43.47 19.33
C LEU A 317 -48.98 -43.53 19.51
N SER A 318 -49.51 -44.73 19.75
CA SER A 318 -50.89 -45.00 20.14
C SER A 318 -51.18 -44.52 21.57
N GLN A 319 -52.46 -44.45 21.97
CA GLN A 319 -52.83 -43.93 23.31
C GLN A 319 -52.19 -44.72 24.45
N LEU A 320 -52.07 -46.03 24.29
CA LEU A 320 -51.47 -46.91 25.30
C LEU A 320 -49.97 -46.64 25.42
N GLU A 321 -49.26 -46.55 24.29
CA GLU A 321 -47.82 -46.26 24.26
C GLU A 321 -47.50 -44.88 24.84
N VAL A 322 -48.38 -43.89 24.66
CA VAL A 322 -48.23 -42.57 25.30
C VAL A 322 -48.39 -42.64 26.82
N ILE A 323 -49.28 -43.50 27.33
CA ILE A 323 -49.42 -43.74 28.77
C ILE A 323 -48.17 -44.45 29.30
N GLU A 324 -47.68 -45.47 28.60
CA GLU A 324 -46.46 -46.20 28.95
C GLU A 324 -45.23 -45.27 28.94
N TYR A 325 -45.12 -44.40 27.93
CA TYR A 325 -44.10 -43.35 27.85
C TYR A 325 -44.17 -42.41 29.07
N SER A 326 -45.36 -41.90 29.38
CA SER A 326 -45.56 -40.97 30.50
C SER A 326 -45.22 -41.63 31.84
N GLN A 327 -45.57 -42.90 31.99
CA GLN A 327 -45.26 -43.65 33.20
C GLN A 327 -43.77 -43.99 33.29
N GLY A 328 -43.13 -44.41 32.19
CA GLY A 328 -41.72 -44.81 32.17
C GLY A 328 -40.74 -43.64 32.32
N GLU A 329 -41.03 -42.49 31.71
CA GLU A 329 -40.11 -41.34 31.73
C GLU A 329 -40.37 -40.37 32.89
N PHE A 330 -41.60 -40.29 33.38
CA PHE A 330 -42.01 -39.26 34.34
C PHE A 330 -42.66 -39.80 35.61
N ASP A 331 -42.81 -41.12 35.77
CA ASP A 331 -43.57 -41.76 36.85
C ASP A 331 -44.96 -41.13 37.03
N PHE A 332 -45.59 -40.74 35.91
CA PHE A 332 -46.84 -40.00 35.91
C PHE A 332 -47.85 -40.64 34.97
N THR A 333 -49.05 -40.93 35.49
CA THR A 333 -50.19 -41.39 34.70
C THR A 333 -51.07 -40.18 34.35
N PRO A 334 -51.15 -39.76 33.07
CA PRO A 334 -51.95 -38.60 32.69
C PRO A 334 -53.44 -38.86 32.92
N PRO A 335 -54.20 -37.87 33.46
CA PRO A 335 -55.65 -38.01 33.59
C PRO A 335 -56.31 -38.05 32.20
N GLU A 336 -57.45 -38.74 32.09
CA GLU A 336 -58.18 -38.95 30.82
C GLU A 336 -58.50 -37.64 30.09
N SER A 337 -58.90 -36.60 30.83
CA SER A 337 -59.14 -35.26 30.27
C SER A 337 -57.90 -34.63 29.63
N CYS A 338 -56.70 -34.96 30.10
CA CYS A 338 -55.44 -34.56 29.46
C CYS A 338 -55.22 -35.34 28.17
N MET A 339 -55.45 -36.66 28.20
CA MET A 339 -55.30 -37.52 27.01
C MET A 339 -56.24 -37.12 25.89
N GLU A 340 -57.51 -36.82 26.18
CA GLU A 340 -58.47 -36.33 25.19
C GLU A 340 -58.03 -35.02 24.54
N ARG A 341 -57.52 -34.08 25.35
CA ARG A 341 -57.00 -32.79 24.85
C ARG A 341 -55.77 -32.99 23.99
N LEU A 342 -54.89 -33.89 24.40
CA LEU A 342 -53.66 -34.23 23.70
C LEU A 342 -53.99 -34.87 22.35
N TRP A 343 -54.91 -35.84 22.29
CA TRP A 343 -55.37 -36.47 21.04
C TRP A 343 -56.05 -35.47 20.11
N ARG A 344 -56.93 -34.62 20.63
CA ARG A 344 -57.64 -33.62 19.85
C ARG A 344 -56.72 -32.62 19.16
N ASN A 345 -55.59 -32.28 19.80
CA ASN A 345 -54.70 -31.22 19.34
C ASN A 345 -53.52 -31.75 18.50
N LEU A 346 -52.99 -32.93 18.84
CA LEU A 346 -51.74 -33.43 18.25
C LEU A 346 -51.93 -34.52 17.20
N VAL A 347 -53.08 -35.20 17.18
CA VAL A 347 -53.36 -36.26 16.20
C VAL A 347 -54.17 -35.68 15.04
N PRO A 348 -53.61 -35.64 13.82
CA PRO A 348 -54.37 -35.22 12.64
C PRO A 348 -55.59 -36.10 12.42
N ALA A 349 -56.68 -35.54 11.88
CA ALA A 349 -57.89 -36.30 11.59
C ALA A 349 -57.58 -37.52 10.69
N GLY A 350 -57.95 -38.71 11.16
CA GLY A 350 -57.73 -39.97 10.43
C GLY A 350 -56.38 -40.64 10.66
N LYS A 351 -55.52 -40.11 11.55
CA LYS A 351 -54.31 -40.81 12.03
C LYS A 351 -54.60 -41.58 13.32
N ALA A 352 -53.92 -42.71 13.50
CA ALA A 352 -54.11 -43.59 14.65
C ALA A 352 -53.36 -43.13 15.90
N GLY A 353 -52.25 -42.40 15.74
CA GLY A 353 -51.39 -41.96 16.84
C GLY A 353 -50.63 -40.67 16.56
N ILE A 354 -49.72 -40.34 17.47
CA ILE A 354 -48.90 -39.12 17.45
C ILE A 354 -47.60 -39.41 16.72
N SER A 355 -47.36 -38.70 15.61
CA SER A 355 -46.11 -38.81 14.85
C SER A 355 -44.92 -38.20 15.58
N PHE A 356 -43.70 -38.62 15.21
CA PHE A 356 -42.44 -38.09 15.75
C PHE A 356 -42.37 -36.56 15.76
N ASP A 357 -42.84 -35.89 14.70
CA ASP A 357 -42.84 -34.42 14.59
C ASP A 357 -43.63 -33.73 15.71
N CYS A 358 -44.65 -34.40 16.26
CA CYS A 358 -45.49 -33.90 17.35
C CYS A 358 -45.02 -34.41 18.73
N PHE A 359 -43.96 -35.24 18.80
CA PHE A 359 -43.48 -35.85 20.02
C PHE A 359 -43.02 -34.82 21.05
N LEU A 360 -42.35 -33.75 20.62
CA LEU A 360 -41.95 -32.67 21.54
C LEU A 360 -43.15 -31.97 22.17
N GLN A 361 -44.21 -31.71 21.39
CA GLN A 361 -45.43 -31.08 21.89
C GLN A 361 -46.18 -32.00 22.85
N MET A 362 -46.16 -33.31 22.59
CA MET A 362 -46.69 -34.32 23.51
C MET A 362 -45.95 -34.27 24.86
N LYS A 363 -44.61 -34.30 24.85
CA LYS A 363 -43.78 -34.20 26.07
C LYS A 363 -44.08 -32.93 26.87
N LEU A 364 -44.20 -31.79 26.20
CA LEU A 364 -44.56 -30.53 26.84
C LEU A 364 -45.94 -30.59 27.48
N THR A 365 -46.93 -31.13 26.77
CA THR A 365 -48.31 -31.25 27.27
C THR A 365 -48.38 -32.14 28.51
N ILE A 366 -47.72 -33.31 28.49
CA ILE A 366 -47.61 -34.21 29.63
C ILE A 366 -46.88 -33.52 30.80
N GLY A 367 -45.78 -32.82 30.52
CA GLY A 367 -45.02 -32.08 31.52
C GLY A 367 -45.85 -31.00 32.21
N THR A 368 -46.65 -30.23 31.47
CA THR A 368 -47.58 -29.25 32.04
C THR A 368 -48.65 -29.92 32.89
N ALA A 369 -49.27 -31.01 32.40
CA ALA A 369 -50.28 -31.75 33.15
C ALA A 369 -49.74 -32.28 34.49
N ARG A 370 -48.49 -32.77 34.50
CA ARG A 370 -47.80 -33.23 35.70
C ARG A 370 -47.61 -32.11 36.73
N VAL A 371 -47.21 -30.91 36.28
CA VAL A 371 -47.04 -29.75 37.19
C VAL A 371 -48.39 -29.32 37.78
N VAL A 372 -49.44 -29.23 36.95
CA VAL A 372 -50.79 -28.86 37.40
C VAL A 372 -51.32 -29.84 38.44
N GLU A 373 -51.12 -31.15 38.24
CA GLU A 373 -51.59 -32.16 39.19
C GLU A 373 -50.82 -32.11 40.51
N LYS A 374 -49.50 -31.87 40.46
CA LYS A 374 -48.68 -31.68 41.66
C LYS A 374 -49.13 -30.45 42.48
N GLU A 375 -49.45 -29.34 41.80
CA GLU A 375 -49.97 -28.13 42.45
C GLU A 375 -51.33 -28.37 43.11
N ARG A 376 -52.21 -29.13 42.44
CA ARG A 376 -53.51 -29.54 42.98
C ARG A 376 -53.37 -30.35 44.27
N GLN A 377 -52.46 -31.34 44.28
CA GLN A 377 -52.19 -32.16 45.46
C GLN A 377 -51.63 -31.32 46.63
N THR A 378 -50.73 -30.39 46.34
CA THR A 378 -50.13 -29.50 47.37
C THR A 378 -51.18 -28.59 48.00
N THR A 379 -52.12 -28.08 47.20
CA THR A 379 -53.19 -27.19 47.67
C THR A 379 -54.22 -27.96 48.51
N GLN A 380 -54.54 -29.19 48.12
CA GLN A 380 -55.47 -30.06 48.87
C GLN A 380 -54.88 -30.57 50.18
N GLY A 381 -53.56 -30.74 50.29
CA GLY A 381 -52.90 -31.14 51.53
C GLY A 381 -52.66 -30.01 52.54
N SER A 382 -52.87 -28.75 52.14
CA SER A 382 -52.68 -27.58 53.01
C SER A 382 -53.99 -27.01 53.58
N ALA A 383 -55.13 -27.56 53.13
CA ALA A 383 -56.47 -27.24 53.61
C ALA A 383 -56.95 -28.36 54.55
#